data_AF-K1T9N2-F1
#
_entry.id   AF-K1T9N2-F1
#
_cell.length_a   1.000
_cell.length_b   1.000
_cell.length_c   1.000
_cell.angle_alpha   90.00
_cell.angle_beta   90.00
_cell.angle_gamma   90.00
#
_symmetry.space_group_name_H-M   'P 1'
#
loop_
_entity.id
_entity.type
_entity.pdbx_description
1 polymer ?
#
loop_
_entity_poly.entity_id
_entity_poly.type
_entity_poly.pdbx_seq_one_letter_code
_entity_poly.pdbx_strand_id
1 'polypeptide(L)'
;MNNKTLLLTLSFILGTLFTNAQSLPGFQWGEGMGTPDLSWTAQVGAKTYPKGKIFQAADYGLKNDSTRLSTAALQKAIDECHRSGGGTVEVAPGYYRIGAIYLKSM
;
A
#
# COMPACT_ATOMS: atom_id res chain seq x y z
N MET A 1 -59.77 20.08 -60.00
CA MET A 1 -58.57 19.45 -59.42
C MET A 1 -58.34 20.12 -58.08
N ASN A 2 -58.65 19.40 -57.00
CA ASN A 2 -58.94 20.00 -55.70
C ASN A 2 -57.72 19.84 -54.78
N ASN A 3 -57.46 20.83 -53.94
CA ASN A 3 -56.38 20.87 -52.93
C ASN A 3 -56.23 19.56 -52.12
N LYS A 4 -57.31 18.82 -51.90
CA LYS A 4 -57.31 17.51 -51.23
C LYS A 4 -56.60 16.40 -52.02
N THR A 5 -56.71 16.39 -53.36
CA THR A 5 -56.05 15.40 -54.23
C THR A 5 -54.55 15.66 -54.37
N LEU A 6 -54.14 16.94 -54.31
CA LEU A 6 -52.72 17.34 -54.33
C LEU A 6 -52.00 16.96 -53.03
N LEU A 7 -52.69 17.08 -51.88
CA LEU A 7 -52.16 16.68 -50.58
C LEU A 7 -51.96 15.16 -50.48
N LEU A 8 -52.88 14.37 -51.04
CA LEU A 8 -52.79 12.90 -51.02
C LEU A 8 -51.65 12.35 -51.90
N THR A 9 -51.34 12.99 -53.03
CA THR A 9 -50.20 12.58 -53.88
C THR A 9 -48.86 13.06 -53.34
N LEU A 10 -48.82 14.24 -52.68
CA LEU A 10 -47.59 14.77 -52.06
C LEU A 10 -47.14 13.93 -50.84
N SER A 11 -48.08 13.33 -50.11
CA SER A 11 -47.77 12.41 -49.01
C SER A 11 -47.16 11.08 -49.48
N PHE A 12 -47.52 10.62 -50.69
CA PHE A 12 -47.04 9.33 -51.20
C PHE A 12 -45.60 9.39 -51.74
N ILE A 13 -45.16 10.56 -52.25
CA ILE A 13 -43.81 10.78 -52.77
C ILE A 13 -42.80 11.07 -51.65
N LEU A 14 -43.26 11.62 -50.51
CA LEU A 14 -42.39 11.94 -49.38
C LEU A 14 -42.05 10.72 -48.49
N GLY A 15 -42.85 9.66 -48.56
CA GLY A 15 -42.66 8.43 -47.78
C GLY A 15 -41.58 7.48 -48.33
N THR A 16 -41.14 7.64 -49.57
CA THR A 16 -40.19 6.71 -50.23
C THR A 16 -38.73 7.20 -50.26
N LEU A 17 -38.43 8.40 -49.78
CA LEU A 17 -37.08 8.98 -49.86
C LEU A 17 -36.20 8.81 -48.62
N PHE A 18 -36.69 8.20 -47.54
CA PHE A 18 -35.93 8.10 -46.28
C PHE A 18 -35.92 6.70 -45.69
N THR A 19 -35.49 5.70 -46.46
CA THR A 19 -35.12 4.39 -45.89
C THR A 19 -33.84 3.85 -46.51
N ASN A 20 -32.71 4.50 -46.22
CA ASN A 20 -31.45 3.78 -46.08
C ASN A 20 -30.38 4.62 -45.37
N ALA A 21 -30.40 4.61 -44.05
CA ALA A 21 -29.19 4.81 -43.26
C ALA A 21 -28.85 3.45 -42.66
N GLN A 22 -27.98 2.69 -43.33
CA GLN A 22 -27.40 1.49 -42.74
C GLN A 22 -26.51 1.94 -41.57
N SER A 23 -26.95 1.65 -40.35
CA SER A 23 -26.13 1.84 -39.16
C SER A 23 -24.91 0.94 -39.26
N LEU A 24 -23.70 1.50 -39.12
CA LEU A 24 -22.50 0.70 -38.92
C LEU A 24 -22.67 -0.14 -37.63
N PRO A 25 -22.21 -1.41 -37.59
CA PRO A 25 -22.28 -2.19 -36.37
C PRO A 25 -21.52 -1.45 -35.26
N GLY A 26 -22.19 -1.22 -34.14
CA GLY A 26 -21.57 -0.63 -32.95
C GLY A 26 -20.42 -1.52 -32.47
N PHE A 27 -19.32 -0.91 -32.04
CA PHE A 27 -18.20 -1.64 -31.46
C PHE A 27 -18.64 -2.26 -30.12
N GLN A 28 -18.77 -3.58 -30.07
CA GLN A 28 -19.08 -4.32 -28.85
C GLN A 28 -17.80 -4.41 -28.02
N TRP A 29 -17.70 -3.58 -26.98
CA TRP A 29 -16.72 -3.84 -25.91
C TRP A 29 -17.06 -5.20 -25.32
N GLY A 30 -16.09 -6.12 -25.32
CA GLY A 30 -16.24 -7.42 -24.66
C GLY A 30 -16.59 -7.22 -23.18
N GLU A 31 -17.28 -8.19 -22.57
CA GLU A 31 -17.56 -8.14 -21.14
C GLU A 31 -16.26 -7.87 -20.38
N GLY A 32 -16.28 -6.86 -19.50
CA GLY A 32 -15.10 -6.44 -18.76
C GLY A 32 -14.46 -7.62 -18.05
N MET A 33 -13.13 -7.62 -17.94
CA MET A 33 -12.40 -8.66 -17.21
C MET A 33 -13.10 -8.93 -15.86
N GLY A 34 -13.39 -10.20 -15.59
CA GLY A 34 -14.01 -10.61 -14.33
C GLY A 34 -13.25 -10.02 -13.13
N THR A 35 -13.96 -9.80 -12.02
CA THR A 35 -13.34 -9.25 -10.80
C THR A 35 -12.11 -10.08 -10.42
N PRO A 36 -10.91 -9.48 -10.31
CA PRO A 36 -9.72 -10.22 -9.95
C PRO A 36 -9.86 -10.81 -8.54
N ASP A 37 -9.28 -11.98 -8.31
CA ASP A 37 -9.19 -12.55 -6.97
C ASP A 37 -8.24 -11.70 -6.11
N LEU A 38 -8.79 -11.06 -5.08
CA LEU A 38 -8.09 -10.21 -4.12
C LEU A 38 -7.94 -10.86 -2.74
N SER A 39 -8.10 -12.19 -2.62
CA SER A 39 -7.98 -12.91 -1.35
C SER A 39 -6.64 -12.68 -0.63
N TRP A 40 -5.55 -12.47 -1.37
CA TRP A 40 -4.21 -12.14 -0.85
C TRP A 40 -4.15 -10.80 -0.11
N THR A 41 -5.04 -9.86 -0.44
CA THR A 41 -5.01 -8.49 0.11
C THR A 41 -5.20 -8.45 1.62
N ALA A 42 -5.87 -9.45 2.20
CA ALA A 42 -6.05 -9.60 3.64
C ALA A 42 -4.77 -10.05 4.38
N GLN A 43 -3.80 -10.62 3.66
CA GLN A 43 -2.54 -11.12 4.25
C GLN A 43 -1.41 -10.09 4.20
N VAL A 44 -1.61 -9.01 3.45
CA VAL A 44 -0.62 -7.94 3.24
C VAL A 44 -1.04 -6.66 3.96
N GLY A 45 -0.16 -5.66 3.93
CA GLY A 45 -0.40 -4.34 4.52
C GLY A 45 0.45 -4.07 5.76
N ALA A 46 0.36 -2.86 6.27
CA ALA A 46 1.10 -2.45 7.46
C ALA A 46 0.52 -3.12 8.70
N LYS A 47 1.33 -3.94 9.39
CA LYS A 47 1.01 -4.41 10.75
C LYS A 47 1.55 -3.42 11.77
N THR A 48 0.67 -2.93 12.63
CA THR A 48 1.09 -2.18 13.81
C THR A 48 1.54 -3.15 14.87
N TYR A 49 2.78 -3.02 15.33
CA TYR A 49 3.28 -3.76 16.48
C TYR A 49 3.02 -2.95 17.76
N PRO A 50 2.73 -3.61 18.89
CA PRO A 50 2.63 -2.92 20.16
C PRO A 50 3.96 -2.21 20.45
N LYS A 51 3.88 -1.03 21.07
CA LYS A 51 5.08 -0.28 21.46
C LYS A 51 5.88 -1.13 22.45
N GLY A 52 7.05 -1.60 22.01
CA GLY A 52 7.94 -2.40 22.84
C GLY A 52 8.50 -1.63 24.03
N LYS A 53 9.01 -2.36 25.02
CA LYS A 53 9.71 -1.76 26.16
C LYS A 53 11.00 -1.06 25.69
N ILE A 54 11.31 0.07 26.31
CA ILE A 54 12.55 0.80 26.07
C ILE A 54 13.57 0.39 27.14
N PHE A 55 14.77 0.03 26.70
CA PHE A 55 15.91 -0.34 27.52
C PHE A 55 16.98 0.73 27.38
N GLN A 56 17.10 1.60 28.37
CA GLN A 56 18.12 2.65 28.37
C GLN A 56 19.50 2.00 28.57
N ALA A 57 20.39 2.09 27.59
CA ALA A 57 21.71 1.46 27.69
C ALA A 57 22.53 1.99 28.89
N ALA A 58 22.24 3.21 29.34
CA ALA A 58 22.83 3.80 30.55
C ALA A 58 22.54 2.98 31.82
N ASP A 59 21.35 2.38 31.94
CA ASP A 59 20.97 1.51 33.08
C ASP A 59 21.83 0.23 33.13
N TYR A 60 22.42 -0.14 32.00
CA TYR A 60 23.32 -1.29 31.86
C TYR A 60 24.81 -0.90 31.93
N GLY A 61 25.10 0.35 32.26
CA GLY A 61 26.45 0.86 32.48
C GLY A 61 27.11 1.47 31.24
N LEU A 62 26.37 1.76 30.18
CA LEU A 62 26.91 2.48 29.02
C LEU A 62 27.17 3.93 29.43
N LYS A 63 28.42 4.37 29.31
CA LYS A 63 28.85 5.73 29.65
C LYS A 63 29.39 6.43 28.42
N ASN A 64 29.09 7.71 28.29
CA ASN A 64 29.60 8.58 27.24
C ASN A 64 31.10 8.88 27.49
N ASP A 65 31.93 7.87 27.24
CA ASP A 65 33.37 7.88 27.45
C ASP A 65 34.04 7.06 26.33
N SER A 66 34.86 7.72 25.53
CA SER A 66 35.60 7.11 24.42
C SER A 66 36.93 6.48 24.86
N THR A 67 37.38 6.70 26.09
CA THR A 67 38.65 6.16 26.60
C THR A 67 38.52 4.68 27.01
N ARG A 68 37.30 4.25 27.35
CA ARG A 68 36.99 2.91 27.85
C ARG A 68 36.12 2.12 26.89
N LEU A 69 36.43 0.84 26.70
CA LEU A 69 35.61 -0.06 25.90
C LEU A 69 34.28 -0.33 26.62
N SER A 70 33.16 0.01 25.97
CA SER A 70 31.82 -0.11 26.55
C SER A 70 30.96 -1.23 25.93
N THR A 71 31.59 -2.12 25.14
CA THR A 71 30.91 -3.23 24.45
C THR A 71 30.06 -4.09 25.39
N ALA A 72 30.57 -4.42 26.58
CA ALA A 72 29.86 -5.29 27.53
C ALA A 72 28.56 -4.66 28.05
N ALA A 73 28.54 -3.34 28.27
CA ALA A 73 27.35 -2.63 28.72
C ALA A 73 26.26 -2.62 27.66
N LEU A 74 26.64 -2.34 26.40
CA LEU A 74 25.70 -2.35 25.29
C LEU A 74 25.19 -3.76 24.98
N GLN A 75 26.06 -4.78 25.02
CA GLN A 75 25.65 -6.16 24.83
C GLN A 75 24.67 -6.61 25.92
N LYS A 76 24.90 -6.23 27.18
CA LYS A 76 23.99 -6.53 28.29
C LYS A 76 22.60 -5.92 28.08
N ALA A 77 22.52 -4.70 27.55
CA ALA A 77 21.25 -4.07 27.22
C ALA A 77 20.49 -4.84 26.13
N ILE A 78 21.20 -5.33 25.11
CA ILE A 78 20.63 -6.16 24.03
C ILE A 78 20.16 -7.52 24.56
N ASP A 79 20.95 -8.16 25.41
CA ASP A 79 20.63 -9.46 25.99
C ASP A 79 19.36 -9.37 26.85
N GLU A 80 19.21 -8.29 27.62
CA GLU A 80 18.02 -8.05 28.45
C GLU A 80 16.79 -7.67 27.61
N CYS A 81 16.99 -6.90 26.54
CA CYS A 81 15.96 -6.59 25.56
C CYS A 81 15.40 -7.87 24.93
N HIS A 82 16.29 -8.76 24.46
CA HIS A 82 15.92 -10.07 23.94
C HIS A 82 15.18 -10.92 24.99
N ARG A 83 15.73 -11.03 26.20
CA ARG A 83 15.13 -11.81 27.30
C ARG A 83 13.72 -11.35 27.67
N SER A 84 13.42 -10.07 27.44
CA SER A 84 12.12 -9.47 27.71
C SER A 84 11.09 -9.67 26.58
N GLY A 85 11.41 -10.46 25.54
CA GLY A 85 10.55 -10.67 24.38
C GLY A 85 10.66 -9.56 23.32
N GLY A 86 11.78 -8.84 23.30
CA GLY A 86 12.06 -7.76 22.37
C GLY A 86 11.75 -6.36 22.92
N GLY A 87 12.05 -5.36 22.11
CA GLY A 87 11.92 -3.94 22.47
C GLY A 87 12.97 -3.09 21.77
N THR A 88 13.22 -1.91 22.34
CA THR A 88 14.18 -0.94 21.79
C THR A 88 15.28 -0.69 22.81
N VAL A 89 16.53 -0.95 22.44
CA VAL A 89 17.69 -0.48 23.22
C VAL A 89 17.99 0.94 22.79
N GLU A 90 17.89 1.88 23.72
CA GLU A 90 18.11 3.29 23.48
C GLU A 90 19.52 3.70 23.95
N VAL A 91 20.24 4.41 23.09
CA VAL A 91 21.58 4.92 23.36
C VAL A 91 21.52 6.43 23.29
N ALA A 92 21.82 7.09 24.42
CA ALA A 92 21.87 8.54 24.47
C ALA A 92 22.96 9.09 23.55
N PRO A 93 22.79 10.30 22.98
CA PRO A 93 23.83 10.96 22.19
C PRO A 93 25.18 11.03 22.93
N GLY A 94 26.27 10.69 22.26
CA GLY A 94 27.60 10.66 22.87
C GLY A 94 28.64 9.91 22.04
N TYR A 95 29.85 9.82 22.59
CA TYR A 95 30.97 9.10 22.03
C TYR A 95 31.23 7.84 22.85
N TYR A 96 31.11 6.69 22.18
CA TYR A 96 31.24 5.39 22.83
C TYR A 96 32.26 4.56 22.07
N ARG A 97 33.25 4.02 22.77
CA ARG A 97 34.17 3.05 22.19
C ARG A 97 33.54 1.66 22.27
N ILE A 98 33.08 1.14 21.14
CA ILE A 98 32.36 -0.14 21.02
C ILE A 98 33.11 -1.06 20.06
N GLY A 99 33.23 -2.34 20.44
CA GLY A 99 33.75 -3.41 19.59
C GLY A 99 32.64 -4.09 18.79
N ALA A 100 32.83 -5.37 18.46
CA ALA A 100 31.77 -6.17 17.85
C ALA A 100 30.57 -6.33 18.81
N ILE A 101 29.37 -6.31 18.25
CA ILE A 101 28.10 -6.49 18.96
C ILE A 101 27.31 -7.59 18.25
N TYR A 102 26.57 -8.38 19.03
CA TYR A 102 25.71 -9.43 18.51
C TYR A 102 24.25 -9.04 18.72
N LEU A 103 23.52 -8.87 17.62
CA LEU A 103 22.07 -8.68 17.64
C LEU A 103 21.37 -10.01 17.89
N LYS A 104 20.17 -9.94 18.47
CA LYS A 104 19.33 -11.09 18.78
C LYS A 104 17.92 -10.84 18.24
N SER A 105 17.27 -11.92 17.81
CA SER A 105 15.84 -11.90 17.46
C SER A 105 14.99 -11.79 18.72
N MET A 106 13.73 -11.34 18.58
CA MET A 106 12.74 -11.42 19.65
C MET A 106 12.22 -12.85 19.85
#